data_AF-A0A6P8VND1-F1
#
_entry.id   AF-A0A6P8VND1-F1
#
_cell.length_a   1.000
_cell.length_b   1.000
_cell.length_c   1.000
_cell.angle_alpha   90.00
_cell.angle_beta   90.00
_cell.angle_gamma   90.00
#
_symmetry.space_group_name_H-M   'P 1'
#
loop_
_entity.id
_entity.type
_entity.pdbx_description
1 polymer ?
#
loop_
_entity_poly.entity_id
_entity_poly.type
_entity_poly.pdbx_seq_one_letter_code
_entity_poly.pdbx_strand_id
1 'polypeptide(L)'
;MDADVESLHSAQWVNAGTPEVFYRRSRLEQPNRNSFNDFLIDDSDEEEEGEDEAFGTLESYVFPVILQCKTAEDLSALQQDLGDWISECGIPGIFSATIGEIPKIYSYVVKHYIFLRTAKMVNQFTEGMNAFGNLWDLVRNNWIAFLPCFTNMRTPLTKSSFKAILKYEYSPRGTNHREKEEDTIYSWELVLNLIEDKLTELTFEDLLIFITGADEVPTLGFPNKPSIDFYTQEAGVRRLPYASTCAMTLFLPRGITEEQELHNILNQSVKDSLGFLKV
;
A
#
# COMPACT_ATOMS: atom_id res chain seq x y z
N MET A 1 23.81 8.20 -20.80
CA MET A 1 23.18 8.78 -21.99
C MET A 1 22.07 9.64 -21.44
N ASP A 2 22.43 10.89 -21.20
CA ASP A 2 21.65 11.86 -20.45
C ASP A 2 20.38 12.21 -21.22
N ALA A 3 19.23 11.91 -20.61
CA ALA A 3 17.97 12.48 -21.05
C ALA A 3 17.86 13.85 -20.35
N ASP A 4 18.12 14.92 -21.11
CA ASP A 4 17.75 16.28 -20.73
C ASP A 4 16.27 16.30 -20.39
N VAL A 5 15.96 16.32 -19.10
CA VAL A 5 14.66 16.72 -18.59
C VAL A 5 14.62 18.23 -18.77
N GLU A 6 14.21 18.68 -19.96
CA GLU A 6 13.87 20.09 -20.21
C GLU A 6 12.83 20.49 -19.16
N SER A 7 13.28 21.22 -18.13
CA SER A 7 12.38 21.81 -17.15
C SER A 7 11.52 22.84 -17.87
N LEU A 8 10.21 22.60 -17.91
CA LEU A 8 9.25 23.54 -18.48
C LEU A 8 9.38 24.90 -17.77
N HIS A 9 9.45 25.96 -18.57
CA HIS A 9 9.63 27.34 -18.12
C HIS A 9 8.54 27.73 -17.10
N SER A 10 8.92 28.48 -16.04
CA SER A 10 8.05 28.86 -14.92
C SER A 10 6.70 29.46 -15.32
N ALA A 11 6.62 30.11 -16.49
CA ALA A 11 5.39 30.68 -17.06
C ALA A 11 4.31 29.64 -17.43
N GLN A 12 4.68 28.40 -17.77
CA GLN A 12 3.72 27.33 -18.09
C GLN A 12 3.05 26.75 -16.84
N TRP A 13 3.67 26.93 -15.66
CA TRP A 13 3.09 26.55 -14.37
C TRP A 13 2.01 27.52 -13.87
N VAL A 14 2.03 28.78 -14.31
CA VAL A 14 1.16 29.84 -13.76
C VAL A 14 -0.31 29.63 -14.14
N ASN A 15 -0.58 29.00 -15.29
CA ASN A 15 -1.96 28.85 -15.81
C ASN A 15 -2.55 27.45 -15.63
N ALA A 16 -1.76 26.42 -15.31
CA ALA A 16 -2.25 25.04 -15.18
C ALA A 16 -3.06 24.79 -13.88
N GLY A 17 -3.16 25.80 -13.00
CA GLY A 17 -3.83 25.68 -11.70
C GLY A 17 -4.62 26.92 -11.29
N THR A 18 -5.15 27.72 -12.23
CA THR A 18 -6.05 28.81 -11.85
C THR A 18 -7.37 28.26 -11.30
N PRO A 19 -7.95 28.87 -10.24
CA PRO A 19 -9.20 28.40 -9.62
C PRO A 19 -10.39 28.26 -10.59
N GLU A 20 -10.36 28.94 -11.74
CA GLU A 20 -11.45 28.93 -12.71
C GLU A 20 -11.72 27.57 -13.36
N VAL A 21 -10.72 26.67 -13.44
CA VAL A 21 -10.92 25.30 -13.96
C VAL A 21 -11.61 24.41 -12.93
N PHE A 22 -11.31 24.60 -11.65
CA PHE A 22 -11.90 23.81 -10.55
C PHE A 22 -13.36 24.20 -10.26
N TYR A 23 -13.71 25.48 -10.41
CA TYR A 23 -15.06 25.98 -10.12
C TYR A 23 -16.10 25.79 -11.24
N ARG A 24 -15.71 25.24 -12.41
CA ARG A 24 -16.66 24.99 -13.51
C ARG A 24 -17.51 23.72 -13.34
N ARG A 25 -17.22 22.86 -12.36
CA ARG A 25 -18.04 21.66 -12.09
C ARG A 25 -19.04 21.81 -10.92
N SER A 26 -19.08 22.95 -10.23
CA SER A 26 -19.94 23.13 -9.04
C SER A 26 -21.05 24.19 -9.18
N ARG A 27 -21.63 24.40 -10.38
CA ARG A 27 -22.81 25.28 -10.54
C ARG A 27 -24.01 24.60 -11.19
N LEU A 28 -24.74 23.85 -10.37
CA LEU A 28 -26.20 23.90 -10.20
C LEU A 28 -26.35 23.75 -8.68
N GLU A 29 -26.49 24.76 -7.82
CA GLU A 29 -27.52 25.80 -7.67
C GLU A 29 -27.00 26.94 -6.74
N GLN A 30 -27.76 28.05 -6.62
CA GLN A 30 -27.34 29.32 -5.99
C GLN A 30 -27.62 29.43 -4.47
N PRO A 31 -26.96 30.40 -3.78
CA PRO A 31 -26.64 30.34 -2.36
C PRO A 31 -27.68 31.03 -1.47
N ASN A 32 -27.72 30.69 -0.18
CA ASN A 32 -28.26 31.59 0.83
C ASN A 32 -27.28 31.82 1.99
N ARG A 33 -27.13 33.10 2.32
CA ARG A 33 -26.19 33.65 3.29
C ARG A 33 -26.61 33.32 4.72
N ASN A 34 -25.66 32.90 5.57
CA ASN A 34 -25.18 33.71 6.70
C ASN A 34 -24.18 32.97 7.60
N SER A 35 -23.19 33.74 8.03
CA SER A 35 -22.30 33.56 9.19
C SER A 35 -21.09 32.65 9.05
N PHE A 36 -19.93 33.33 9.11
CA PHE A 36 -18.64 32.87 9.59
C PHE A 36 -18.73 31.98 10.85
N ASN A 37 -17.78 31.06 10.95
CA ASN A 37 -17.54 30.03 11.98
C ASN A 37 -18.29 28.70 11.76
N ASP A 38 -17.69 27.79 10.99
CA ASP A 38 -17.14 26.57 11.60
C ASP A 38 -16.08 25.96 10.69
N PHE A 39 -14.85 25.89 11.20
CA PHE A 39 -13.78 25.06 10.66
C PHE A 39 -13.98 23.67 11.25
N LEU A 40 -15.04 23.00 10.80
CA LEU A 40 -15.23 21.56 10.98
C LEU A 40 -14.97 20.93 9.63
N ILE A 41 -13.95 20.08 9.58
CA ILE A 41 -13.80 19.12 8.48
C ILE A 41 -15.00 18.20 8.63
N ASP A 42 -15.93 18.34 7.69
CA ASP A 42 -17.06 17.44 7.54
C ASP A 42 -16.50 16.14 6.96
N ASP A 43 -16.24 15.16 7.81
CA ASP A 43 -15.91 13.76 7.43
C ASP A 43 -17.19 13.03 6.98
N SER A 44 -18.06 13.71 6.22
CA SER A 44 -19.10 13.02 5.48
C SER A 44 -18.43 12.39 4.26
N ASP A 45 -18.36 11.06 4.28
CA ASP A 45 -18.00 10.19 3.16
C ASP A 45 -18.91 10.43 1.94
N GLU A 46 -18.79 11.59 1.29
CA GLU A 46 -19.34 11.84 -0.04
C GLU A 46 -18.38 11.25 -1.09
N GLU A 47 -18.52 9.93 -1.25
CA GLU A 47 -18.27 9.14 -2.47
C GLU A 47 -16.94 9.38 -3.22
N GLU A 48 -15.90 8.62 -2.85
CA GLU A 48 -14.73 8.31 -3.70
C GLU A 48 -15.11 7.53 -4.99
N GLU A 49 -16.36 7.06 -5.13
CA GLU A 49 -16.81 6.27 -6.28
C GLU A 49 -16.63 6.99 -7.64
N GLY A 50 -16.71 8.32 -7.66
CA GLY A 50 -16.60 9.11 -8.89
C GLY A 50 -15.18 9.27 -9.45
N GLU A 51 -14.13 9.15 -8.62
CA GLU A 51 -12.74 9.27 -9.08
C GLU A 51 -12.20 7.94 -9.63
N ASP A 52 -12.60 6.82 -9.03
CA ASP A 52 -12.26 5.47 -9.49
C ASP A 52 -12.92 5.13 -10.84
N GLU A 53 -14.18 5.51 -11.05
CA GLU A 53 -14.84 5.39 -12.37
C GLU A 53 -14.16 6.26 -13.43
N ALA A 54 -13.74 7.47 -13.05
CA ALA A 54 -13.03 8.38 -13.95
C ALA A 54 -11.65 7.83 -14.34
N PHE A 55 -10.89 7.27 -13.40
CA PHE A 55 -9.60 6.63 -13.70
C PHE A 55 -9.79 5.36 -14.54
N GLY A 56 -10.79 4.53 -14.23
CA GLY A 56 -11.15 3.34 -15.00
C GLY A 56 -11.54 3.65 -16.45
N THR A 57 -12.25 4.75 -16.70
CA THR A 57 -12.58 5.22 -18.06
C THR A 57 -11.35 5.69 -18.83
N LEU A 58 -10.36 6.27 -18.15
CA LEU A 58 -9.13 6.76 -18.79
C LEU A 58 -8.21 5.63 -19.22
N GLU A 59 -8.05 4.64 -18.33
CA GLU A 59 -7.23 3.46 -18.58
C GLU A 59 -7.85 2.56 -19.66
N SER A 60 -9.17 2.38 -19.62
CA SER A 60 -9.85 1.47 -20.57
C SER A 60 -10.12 2.07 -21.95
N TYR A 61 -10.23 3.39 -22.07
CA TYR A 61 -10.66 4.04 -23.31
C TYR A 61 -9.69 5.12 -23.82
N VAL A 62 -9.37 6.12 -23.01
CA VAL A 62 -8.65 7.32 -23.48
C VAL A 62 -7.16 7.05 -23.79
N PHE A 63 -6.43 6.41 -22.88
CA PHE A 63 -5.01 6.12 -23.11
C PHE A 63 -4.76 5.17 -24.29
N PRO A 64 -5.54 4.08 -24.47
CA PRO A 64 -5.42 3.23 -25.65
C PRO A 64 -5.64 4.00 -26.96
N VAL A 65 -6.63 4.88 -27.03
CA VAL A 65 -6.95 5.66 -28.25
C VAL A 65 -5.80 6.60 -28.62
N ILE A 66 -5.21 7.30 -27.66
CA ILE A 66 -4.05 8.18 -27.91
C ILE A 66 -2.83 7.36 -28.35
N LEU A 67 -2.56 6.22 -27.71
CA LEU A 67 -1.41 5.36 -28.04
C LEU A 67 -1.53 4.66 -29.40
N GLN A 68 -2.76 4.41 -29.85
CA GLN A 68 -3.03 3.76 -31.14
C GLN A 68 -3.02 4.74 -32.31
N CYS A 69 -3.04 6.06 -32.05
CA CYS A 69 -3.00 7.09 -33.08
C CYS A 69 -1.65 7.09 -33.83
N LYS A 70 -1.65 6.60 -35.08
CA LYS A 70 -0.43 6.42 -35.90
C LYS A 70 -0.49 7.16 -37.24
N THR A 71 -1.69 7.54 -37.68
CA THR A 71 -1.94 8.19 -38.98
C THR A 71 -2.59 9.56 -38.81
N ALA A 72 -2.68 10.33 -39.90
CA ALA A 72 -3.26 11.67 -39.86
C ALA A 72 -4.78 11.59 -39.72
N GLU A 73 -5.36 10.53 -40.27
CA GLU A 73 -6.75 10.13 -40.12
C GLU A 73 -7.06 9.78 -38.67
N ASP A 74 -6.21 8.98 -38.00
CA ASP A 74 -6.37 8.67 -36.57
C ASP A 74 -6.31 9.95 -35.72
N LEU A 75 -5.39 10.86 -36.03
CA LEU A 75 -5.26 12.13 -35.32
C LEU A 75 -6.48 13.03 -35.52
N SER A 76 -7.03 13.06 -36.73
CA SER A 76 -8.24 13.83 -37.03
C SER A 76 -9.43 13.28 -36.24
N ALA A 77 -9.55 11.95 -36.14
CA ALA A 77 -10.56 11.30 -35.30
C ALA A 77 -10.34 11.61 -33.80
N LEU A 78 -9.10 11.52 -33.31
CA LEU A 78 -8.73 11.87 -31.93
C LEU A 78 -9.10 13.33 -31.60
N GLN A 79 -8.81 14.26 -32.51
CA GLN A 79 -9.14 15.68 -32.35
C GLN A 79 -10.65 15.91 -32.30
N GLN A 80 -11.43 15.16 -33.06
CA GLN A 80 -12.88 15.25 -33.07
C GLN A 80 -13.50 14.65 -31.81
N ASP A 81 -13.03 13.48 -31.38
CA ASP A 81 -13.65 12.71 -30.31
C ASP A 81 -13.15 13.11 -28.91
N LEU A 82 -11.87 13.45 -28.79
CA LEU A 82 -11.21 13.73 -27.51
C LEU A 82 -10.50 15.09 -27.46
N GLY A 83 -10.54 15.88 -28.53
CA GLY A 83 -9.81 17.16 -28.61
C GLY A 83 -10.18 18.15 -27.52
N ASP A 84 -11.47 18.34 -27.26
CA ASP A 84 -11.94 19.24 -26.19
C ASP A 84 -11.45 18.77 -24.83
N TRP A 85 -11.54 17.47 -24.56
CA TRP A 85 -11.10 16.87 -23.32
C TRP A 85 -9.56 16.97 -23.13
N ILE A 86 -8.77 16.73 -24.18
CA ILE A 86 -7.31 16.90 -24.16
C ILE A 86 -6.96 18.39 -23.94
N SER A 87 -7.73 19.31 -24.52
CA SER A 87 -7.58 20.75 -24.33
C SER A 87 -7.85 21.15 -22.87
N GLU A 88 -8.89 20.60 -22.25
CA GLU A 88 -9.22 20.80 -20.83
C GLU A 88 -8.13 20.26 -19.89
N CYS A 89 -7.37 19.23 -20.30
CA CYS A 89 -6.17 18.78 -19.60
C CYS A 89 -5.00 19.80 -19.65
N GLY A 90 -5.19 20.96 -20.29
CA GLY A 90 -4.19 22.02 -20.43
C GLY A 90 -3.38 21.93 -21.72
N ILE A 91 -3.87 21.21 -22.74
CA ILE A 91 -3.16 20.98 -24.01
C ILE A 91 -3.99 21.52 -25.19
N PRO A 92 -4.24 22.85 -25.26
CA PRO A 92 -5.06 23.43 -26.34
C PRO A 92 -4.45 23.25 -27.73
N GLY A 93 -3.14 22.95 -27.81
CA GLY A 93 -2.44 22.66 -29.06
C GLY A 93 -2.87 21.37 -29.76
N ILE A 94 -3.71 20.53 -29.15
CA ILE A 94 -4.22 19.28 -29.76
C ILE A 94 -4.86 19.50 -31.14
N PHE A 95 -5.63 20.58 -31.32
CA PHE A 95 -6.34 20.87 -32.57
C PHE A 95 -5.42 21.29 -33.72
N SER A 96 -4.21 21.75 -33.42
CA SER A 96 -3.19 22.09 -34.40
C SER A 96 -2.04 21.09 -34.44
N ALA A 97 -2.14 20.01 -33.64
CA ALA A 97 -1.06 19.05 -33.48
C ALA A 97 -0.85 18.24 -34.75
N THR A 98 0.37 17.74 -34.90
CA THR A 98 0.76 16.76 -35.91
C THR A 98 0.97 15.39 -35.27
N ILE A 99 0.99 14.32 -36.08
CA ILE A 99 1.21 12.94 -35.58
C ILE A 99 2.49 12.85 -34.74
N GLY A 100 3.55 13.57 -35.14
CA GLY A 100 4.83 13.57 -34.43
C GLY A 100 4.73 14.07 -32.98
N GLU A 101 3.67 14.80 -32.63
CA GLU A 101 3.45 15.37 -31.31
C GLU A 101 2.59 14.49 -30.40
N ILE A 102 1.99 13.41 -30.93
CA ILE A 102 1.17 12.46 -30.14
C ILE A 102 1.91 11.91 -28.91
N PRO A 103 3.18 11.48 -28.99
CA PRO A 103 3.90 11.01 -27.80
C PRO A 103 4.01 12.08 -26.70
N LYS A 104 4.14 13.36 -27.10
CA LYS A 104 4.21 14.49 -26.18
C LYS A 104 2.85 14.78 -25.56
N ILE A 105 1.79 14.77 -26.36
CA ILE A 105 0.40 14.91 -25.89
C ILE A 105 0.09 13.80 -24.88
N TYR A 106 0.38 12.55 -25.20
CA TYR A 106 0.22 11.42 -24.29
C TYR A 106 0.94 11.66 -22.95
N SER A 107 2.21 12.07 -22.99
CA SER A 107 2.96 12.38 -21.76
C SER A 107 2.31 13.46 -20.92
N TYR A 108 1.76 14.51 -21.54
CA TYR A 108 1.07 15.58 -20.82
C TYR A 108 -0.26 15.16 -20.24
N VAL A 109 -1.05 14.37 -20.97
CA VAL A 109 -2.31 13.83 -20.46
C VAL A 109 -2.03 12.95 -19.24
N VAL A 110 -1.04 12.04 -19.32
CA VAL A 110 -0.63 11.22 -18.16
C VAL A 110 -0.19 12.11 -16.99
N LYS A 111 0.69 13.09 -17.23
CA LYS A 111 1.14 14.05 -16.19
C LYS A 111 -0.01 14.82 -15.57
N HIS A 112 -1.01 15.19 -16.37
CA HIS A 112 -2.18 15.91 -15.88
C HIS A 112 -2.89 15.11 -14.78
N TYR A 113 -3.13 13.83 -15.05
CA TYR A 113 -3.84 12.95 -14.14
C TYR A 113 -3.03 12.53 -12.92
N ILE A 114 -1.76 12.15 -13.10
CA ILE A 114 -0.96 11.64 -11.99
C ILE A 114 -0.43 12.75 -11.07
N PHE A 115 -0.36 13.99 -11.56
CA PHE A 115 0.34 15.06 -10.82
C PHE A 115 -0.30 16.45 -10.96
N LEU A 116 -0.59 16.95 -12.17
CA LEU A 116 -0.94 18.39 -12.29
C LEU A 116 -2.27 18.73 -11.60
N ARG A 117 -3.26 17.83 -11.63
CA ARG A 117 -4.54 18.01 -10.92
C ARG A 117 -4.36 18.24 -9.42
N THR A 118 -3.39 17.55 -8.83
CA THR A 118 -3.10 17.59 -7.38
C THR A 118 -1.86 18.42 -7.04
N ALA A 119 -1.24 19.08 -8.01
CA ALA A 119 0.08 19.70 -7.85
C ALA A 119 0.16 20.72 -6.70
N LYS A 120 -0.89 21.52 -6.48
CA LYS A 120 -0.90 22.46 -5.34
C LYS A 120 -0.98 21.75 -3.99
N MET A 121 -1.74 20.66 -3.88
CA MET A 121 -1.83 19.87 -2.65
C MET A 121 -0.50 19.17 -2.38
N VAL A 122 0.13 18.62 -3.42
CA VAL A 122 1.49 18.05 -3.33
C VAL A 122 2.50 19.13 -2.93
N ASN A 123 2.45 20.32 -3.53
CA ASN A 123 3.35 21.42 -3.14
C ASN A 123 3.15 21.83 -1.69
N GLN A 124 1.90 22.03 -1.26
CA GLN A 124 1.60 22.36 0.15
C GLN A 124 2.08 21.27 1.11
N PHE A 125 1.85 20.01 0.78
CA PHE A 125 2.30 18.86 1.57
C PHE A 125 3.83 18.83 1.69
N THR A 126 4.53 18.97 0.57
CA THR A 126 6.00 18.94 0.52
C THR A 126 6.64 20.16 1.18
N GLU A 127 6.04 21.34 1.07
CA GLU A 127 6.43 22.55 1.83
C GLU A 127 6.25 22.33 3.34
N GLY A 128 5.12 21.74 3.76
CA GLY A 128 4.86 21.41 5.16
C GLY A 128 5.87 20.40 5.73
N MET A 129 6.22 19.37 4.96
CA MET A 129 7.29 18.44 5.32
C MET A 129 8.65 19.12 5.43
N ASN A 130 9.00 19.99 4.47
CA ASN A 130 10.27 20.71 4.49
C ASN A 130 10.37 21.73 5.64
N ALA A 131 9.25 22.26 6.12
CA ALA A 131 9.22 23.10 7.33
C ALA A 131 9.81 22.36 8.56
N PHE A 132 9.79 21.03 8.56
CA PHE A 132 10.47 20.20 9.55
C PHE A 132 11.83 19.71 9.03
N GLY A 133 12.84 20.59 9.05
CA GLY A 133 14.23 20.20 8.80
C GLY A 133 14.54 19.71 7.39
N ASN A 134 13.83 20.20 6.37
CA ASN A 134 13.95 19.79 4.96
C ASN A 134 13.70 18.29 4.71
N LEU A 135 12.75 17.70 5.44
CA LEU A 135 12.43 16.27 5.34
C LEU A 135 12.05 15.84 3.92
N TRP A 136 11.27 16.63 3.19
CA TRP A 136 10.90 16.26 1.82
C TRP A 136 12.11 16.25 0.89
N ASP A 137 13.07 17.17 1.05
CA ASP A 137 14.31 17.14 0.26
C ASP A 137 15.10 15.85 0.53
N LEU A 138 15.13 15.39 1.78
CA LEU A 138 15.73 14.10 2.14
C LEU A 138 14.98 12.93 1.48
N VAL A 139 13.65 12.92 1.56
CA VAL A 139 12.79 11.91 0.93
C VAL A 139 13.02 11.87 -0.58
N ARG A 140 12.97 13.02 -1.26
CA ARG A 140 13.15 13.15 -2.70
C ARG A 140 14.51 12.62 -3.16
N ASN A 141 15.58 12.97 -2.43
CA ASN A 141 16.93 12.51 -2.76
C ASN A 141 17.16 11.02 -2.49
N ASN A 142 16.32 10.39 -1.65
CA ASN A 142 16.44 8.98 -1.24
C ASN A 142 15.13 8.21 -1.45
N TRP A 143 14.37 8.55 -2.49
CA TRP A 143 12.96 8.14 -2.62
C TRP A 143 12.75 6.61 -2.60
N ILE A 144 13.71 5.83 -3.09
CA ILE A 144 13.67 4.36 -3.05
C ILE A 144 13.61 3.85 -1.61
N ALA A 145 14.38 4.46 -0.70
CA ALA A 145 14.39 4.06 0.71
C ALA A 145 13.11 4.47 1.45
N PHE A 146 12.46 5.54 0.99
CA PHE A 146 11.21 6.04 1.56
C PHE A 146 9.95 5.47 0.89
N LEU A 147 10.10 4.76 -0.23
CA LEU A 147 8.98 4.13 -0.95
C LEU A 147 8.09 3.30 -0.02
N PRO A 148 8.61 2.45 0.89
CA PRO A 148 7.77 1.69 1.81
C PRO A 148 7.02 2.55 2.84
N CYS A 149 7.45 3.80 3.07
CA CYS A 149 6.79 4.72 3.99
C CYS A 149 5.61 5.47 3.36
N PHE A 150 5.65 5.70 2.04
CA PHE A 150 4.67 6.51 1.31
C PHE A 150 3.76 5.70 0.39
N THR A 151 4.09 4.42 0.17
CA THR A 151 3.31 3.54 -0.68
C THR A 151 3.03 2.24 0.05
N ASN A 152 1.84 1.69 -0.17
CA ASN A 152 1.46 0.38 0.31
C ASN A 152 2.17 -0.71 -0.52
N MET A 153 3.39 -1.06 -0.14
CA MET A 153 4.21 -2.08 -0.80
C MET A 153 3.88 -3.50 -0.30
N ARG A 154 2.63 -3.77 0.09
CA ARG A 154 2.17 -5.08 0.60
C ARG A 154 2.58 -6.22 -0.33
N THR A 155 3.69 -6.86 0.01
CA THR A 155 4.05 -8.17 -0.50
C THR A 155 3.63 -9.18 0.56
N PRO A 156 2.80 -10.17 0.21
CA PRO A 156 2.48 -11.26 1.13
C PRO A 156 3.76 -11.85 1.70
N LEU A 157 3.75 -12.14 3.00
CA LEU A 157 4.88 -12.76 3.64
C LEU A 157 5.11 -14.14 3.04
N THR A 158 6.39 -14.47 2.89
CA THR A 158 6.85 -15.82 2.51
C THR A 158 7.36 -16.52 3.74
N LYS A 159 7.43 -17.85 3.72
CA LYS A 159 8.05 -18.65 4.77
C LYS A 159 9.46 -18.18 5.09
N SER A 160 10.25 -17.83 4.09
CA SER A 160 11.63 -17.39 4.27
C SER A 160 11.72 -16.03 4.99
N SER A 161 10.90 -15.06 4.57
CA SER A 161 10.84 -13.73 5.19
C SER A 161 10.23 -13.77 6.59
N PHE A 162 9.16 -14.54 6.80
CA PHE A 162 8.55 -14.76 8.11
C PHE A 162 9.50 -15.46 9.09
N LYS A 163 10.29 -16.44 8.64
CA LYS A 163 11.31 -17.05 9.52
C LYS A 163 12.46 -16.12 9.84
N ALA A 164 12.83 -15.23 8.93
CA ALA A 164 13.95 -14.30 9.14
C ALA A 164 13.71 -13.32 10.29
N ILE A 165 12.44 -13.00 10.59
CA ILE A 165 12.06 -12.14 11.72
C ILE A 165 12.05 -12.89 13.06
N LEU A 166 11.90 -14.22 13.06
CA LEU A 166 11.76 -15.03 14.27
C LEU A 166 13.09 -15.41 14.92
N LYS A 167 13.06 -15.54 16.25
CA LYS A 167 14.10 -16.16 17.09
C LYS A 167 13.52 -17.36 17.85
N TYR A 168 14.27 -18.44 18.01
CA TYR A 168 13.82 -19.61 18.77
C TYR A 168 14.55 -19.69 20.11
N GLU A 169 13.79 -19.69 21.21
CA GLU A 169 14.31 -19.76 22.59
C GLU A 169 14.28 -21.19 23.09
N TYR A 170 15.33 -21.94 22.76
CA TYR A 170 15.43 -23.33 23.17
C TYR A 170 16.04 -23.52 24.55
N SER A 171 15.64 -24.62 25.20
CA SER A 171 16.33 -25.20 26.35
C SER A 171 17.78 -25.60 26.02
N PRO A 172 18.65 -25.77 27.05
CA PRO A 172 20.01 -26.25 26.86
C PRO A 172 20.06 -27.58 26.10
N ARG A 173 21.08 -27.73 25.24
CA ARG A 173 21.30 -28.97 24.48
C ARG A 173 21.52 -30.16 25.41
N GLY A 174 21.03 -31.33 25.01
CA GLY A 174 21.13 -32.58 25.78
C GLY A 174 20.09 -32.73 26.90
N THR A 175 19.07 -31.87 26.93
CA THR A 175 17.93 -32.00 27.85
C THR A 175 16.75 -32.65 27.14
N ASN A 176 15.92 -33.38 27.89
CA ASN A 176 14.66 -33.93 27.37
C ASN A 176 13.70 -32.83 26.88
N HIS A 177 13.81 -31.61 27.43
CA HIS A 177 13.06 -30.47 26.92
C HIS A 177 13.53 -30.07 25.53
N ARG A 178 14.85 -30.00 25.30
CA ARG A 178 15.40 -29.68 23.98
C ARG A 178 14.91 -30.64 22.90
N GLU A 179 14.94 -31.95 23.15
CA GLU A 179 14.48 -32.95 22.18
C GLU A 179 13.01 -32.71 21.79
N LYS A 180 12.14 -32.52 22.78
CA LYS A 180 10.73 -32.24 22.56
C LYS A 180 10.46 -30.89 21.86
N GLU A 181 11.29 -29.89 22.12
CA GLU A 181 11.23 -28.60 21.42
C GLU A 181 11.59 -28.79 19.95
N GLU A 182 12.61 -29.60 19.64
CA GLU A 182 13.01 -29.92 18.27
C GLU A 182 11.92 -30.70 17.51
N ASP A 183 11.25 -31.65 18.16
CA ASP A 183 10.07 -32.34 17.59
C ASP A 183 8.98 -31.33 17.19
N THR A 184 8.64 -30.42 18.10
CA THR A 184 7.63 -29.40 17.83
C THR A 184 8.06 -28.43 16.74
N ILE A 185 9.34 -28.07 16.69
CA ILE A 185 9.86 -27.20 15.62
C ILE A 185 9.85 -27.92 14.27
N TYR A 186 10.07 -29.22 14.22
CA TYR A 186 9.89 -29.99 13.00
C TYR A 186 8.44 -29.90 12.51
N SER A 187 7.45 -30.15 13.37
CA SER A 187 6.04 -29.97 13.02
C SER A 187 5.71 -28.53 12.64
N TRP A 188 6.28 -27.53 13.33
CA TRP A 188 6.11 -26.11 13.01
C TRP A 188 6.60 -25.79 11.60
N GLU A 189 7.76 -26.32 11.20
CA GLU A 189 8.28 -26.15 9.85
C GLU A 189 7.37 -26.72 8.77
N LEU A 190 6.71 -27.86 9.05
CA LEU A 190 5.72 -28.46 8.17
C LEU A 190 4.45 -27.60 8.08
N VAL A 191 3.97 -27.05 9.20
CA VAL A 191 2.85 -26.09 9.21
C VAL A 191 3.19 -24.85 8.37
N LEU A 192 4.41 -24.31 8.49
CA LEU A 192 4.83 -23.18 7.65
C LEU A 192 4.88 -23.54 6.15
N ASN A 193 5.17 -24.79 5.80
CA ASN A 193 5.08 -25.24 4.40
C ASN A 193 3.62 -25.28 3.94
N LEU A 194 2.68 -25.77 4.76
CA LEU A 194 1.26 -25.74 4.41
C LEU A 194 0.77 -24.32 4.09
N ILE A 195 1.22 -23.33 4.87
CA ILE A 195 0.88 -21.91 4.65
C ILE A 195 1.48 -21.42 3.33
N GLU A 196 2.77 -21.67 3.10
CA GLU A 196 3.48 -21.29 1.86
C GLU A 196 2.82 -21.91 0.62
N ASP A 197 2.48 -23.19 0.69
CA ASP A 197 1.85 -23.97 -0.38
C ASP A 197 0.34 -23.69 -0.50
N LYS A 198 -0.21 -22.80 0.34
CA LYS A 198 -1.64 -22.42 0.38
C LYS A 198 -2.58 -23.62 0.56
N LEU A 199 -2.15 -24.60 1.35
CA LEU A 199 -2.92 -25.81 1.69
C LEU A 199 -3.77 -25.63 2.96
N THR A 200 -3.80 -24.42 3.53
CA THR A 200 -4.55 -24.04 4.71
C THR A 200 -5.08 -22.61 4.58
N GLU A 201 -6.17 -22.29 5.30
CA GLU A 201 -6.68 -20.92 5.41
C GLU A 201 -5.78 -20.01 6.28
N LEU A 202 -5.05 -20.59 7.24
CA LEU A 202 -4.11 -19.86 8.09
C LEU A 202 -3.02 -19.21 7.23
N THR A 203 -2.79 -17.90 7.40
CA THR A 203 -1.79 -17.13 6.66
C THR A 203 -0.59 -16.75 7.55
N PHE A 204 0.50 -16.27 6.93
CA PHE A 204 1.62 -15.70 7.69
C PHE A 204 1.23 -14.39 8.38
N GLU A 205 0.35 -13.61 7.76
CA GLU A 205 -0.21 -12.38 8.32
C GLU A 205 -1.05 -12.67 9.57
N ASP A 206 -1.87 -13.73 9.56
CA ASP A 206 -2.61 -14.14 10.75
C ASP A 206 -1.67 -14.50 11.91
N LEU A 207 -0.60 -15.24 11.61
CA LEU A 207 0.44 -15.56 12.60
C LEU A 207 1.19 -14.31 13.05
N LEU A 208 1.49 -13.37 12.16
CA LEU A 208 2.18 -12.13 12.50
C LEU A 208 1.33 -11.28 13.45
N ILE A 209 0.05 -11.12 13.15
CA ILE A 209 -0.92 -10.41 14.00
C ILE A 209 -1.03 -11.11 15.35
N PHE A 210 -1.16 -12.43 15.35
CA PHE A 210 -1.27 -13.20 16.58
C PHE A 210 -0.04 -13.02 17.49
N ILE A 211 1.17 -12.99 16.91
CA ILE A 211 2.43 -12.89 17.66
C ILE A 211 2.73 -11.46 18.09
N THR A 212 2.50 -10.48 17.21
CA THR A 212 3.02 -9.11 17.35
C THR A 212 1.94 -8.04 17.51
N GLY A 213 0.71 -8.35 17.13
CA GLY A 213 -0.38 -7.38 17.02
C GLY A 213 -0.32 -6.48 15.78
N ALA A 214 0.71 -6.63 14.94
CA ALA A 214 0.85 -5.88 13.69
C ALA A 214 0.46 -6.75 12.49
N ASP A 215 -0.23 -6.14 11.52
CA ASP A 215 -0.61 -6.76 10.25
C ASP A 215 0.52 -6.75 9.21
N GLU A 216 1.58 -5.99 9.47
CA GLU A 216 2.80 -5.96 8.66
C GLU A 216 4.07 -5.80 9.50
N VAL A 217 5.21 -6.16 8.91
CA VAL A 217 6.52 -5.87 9.51
C VAL A 217 6.79 -4.38 9.33
N PRO A 218 7.02 -3.60 10.40
CA PRO A 218 7.28 -2.17 10.28
C PRO A 218 8.47 -1.88 9.35
N THR A 219 8.47 -0.73 8.67
CA THR A 219 9.54 -0.37 7.72
C THR A 219 10.94 -0.39 8.33
N LEU A 220 11.06 -0.03 9.61
CA LEU A 220 12.31 -0.06 10.38
C LEU A 220 12.53 -1.39 11.12
N GLY A 221 11.66 -2.37 10.90
CA GLY A 221 11.60 -3.62 11.65
C GLY A 221 10.99 -3.46 13.03
N PHE A 222 10.84 -4.59 13.72
CA PHE A 222 10.39 -4.61 15.11
C PHE A 222 11.50 -4.16 16.08
N PRO A 223 11.16 -3.47 17.19
CA PRO A 223 12.16 -3.01 18.16
C PRO A 223 12.91 -4.16 18.83
N ASN A 224 12.28 -5.33 18.96
CA ASN A 224 12.89 -6.59 19.36
C ASN A 224 12.49 -7.67 18.35
N LYS A 225 13.32 -8.70 18.18
CA LYS A 225 12.95 -9.83 17.32
C LYS A 225 11.82 -10.63 17.96
N PRO A 226 10.69 -10.84 17.26
CA PRO A 226 9.68 -11.79 17.72
C PRO A 226 10.29 -13.17 17.97
N SER A 227 9.78 -13.89 18.96
CA SER A 227 10.36 -15.15 19.40
C SER A 227 9.36 -16.29 19.52
N ILE A 228 9.86 -17.51 19.43
CA ILE A 228 9.15 -18.74 19.77
C ILE A 228 9.79 -19.31 21.02
N ASP A 229 8.97 -19.48 22.05
CA ASP A 229 9.30 -20.16 23.30
C ASP A 229 8.34 -21.34 23.50
N PHE A 230 8.57 -22.14 24.54
CA PHE A 230 7.88 -23.41 24.72
C PHE A 230 7.37 -23.63 26.13
N TYR A 231 6.22 -24.29 26.23
CA TYR A 231 5.65 -24.73 27.51
C TYR A 231 5.43 -26.25 27.52
N THR A 232 5.39 -26.82 28.72
CA THR A 232 5.09 -28.24 28.92
C THR A 232 3.60 -28.40 29.15
N GLN A 233 2.94 -29.31 28.41
CA GLN A 233 1.56 -29.70 28.67
C GLN A 233 1.49 -30.51 29.97
N GLU A 234 0.58 -30.14 30.86
CA GLU A 234 0.28 -30.95 32.05
C GLU A 234 -0.60 -32.14 31.67
N ALA A 235 -0.43 -33.27 32.34
CA ALA A 235 -1.20 -34.48 32.04
C ALA A 235 -2.70 -34.22 32.21
N GLY A 236 -3.49 -34.49 31.17
CA GLY A 236 -4.93 -34.27 31.16
C GLY A 236 -5.36 -32.82 30.88
N VAL A 237 -4.42 -31.90 30.67
CA VAL A 237 -4.70 -30.52 30.27
C VAL A 237 -4.27 -30.32 28.82
N ARG A 238 -5.17 -29.80 27.99
CA ARG A 238 -4.86 -29.39 26.62
C ARG A 238 -4.82 -27.87 26.56
N ARG A 239 -3.65 -27.29 26.83
CA ARG A 239 -3.42 -25.87 26.63
C ARG A 239 -3.18 -25.61 25.14
N LEU A 240 -3.78 -24.55 24.61
CA LEU A 240 -3.57 -24.10 23.24
C LEU A 240 -2.31 -23.22 23.15
N PRO A 241 -1.64 -23.14 21.98
CA PRO A 241 -0.65 -22.10 21.72
C PRO A 241 -1.19 -20.73 22.06
N TYR A 242 -0.34 -19.86 22.61
CA TYR A 242 -0.73 -18.51 22.97
C TYR A 242 0.42 -17.56 22.68
N ALA A 243 0.11 -16.27 22.54
CA ALA A 243 1.11 -15.24 22.29
C ALA A 243 1.06 -14.15 23.35
N SER A 244 2.21 -13.53 23.60
CA SER A 244 2.32 -12.26 24.30
C SER A 244 2.71 -11.21 23.27
N THR A 245 1.76 -10.39 22.83
CA THR A 245 2.00 -9.36 21.80
C THR A 245 3.00 -8.30 22.27
N CYS A 246 2.93 -7.88 23.54
CA CYS A 246 3.89 -6.94 24.11
C CYS A 246 5.32 -7.47 24.13
N ALA A 247 5.51 -8.77 24.37
CA ALA A 247 6.83 -9.41 24.31
C ALA A 247 7.19 -9.92 22.90
N MET A 248 6.22 -9.92 21.98
CA MET A 248 6.28 -10.54 20.66
C MET A 248 6.72 -12.01 20.73
N THR A 249 6.15 -12.78 21.65
CA THR A 249 6.54 -14.19 21.88
C THR A 249 5.36 -15.12 21.64
N LEU A 250 5.54 -16.08 20.74
CA LEU A 250 4.68 -17.25 20.56
C LEU A 250 5.11 -18.37 21.50
N PHE A 251 4.17 -18.96 22.22
CA PHE A 251 4.42 -20.10 23.08
C PHE A 251 3.83 -21.37 22.46
N LEU A 252 4.69 -22.32 22.11
CA LEU A 252 4.32 -23.62 21.55
C LEU A 252 4.40 -24.74 22.60
N PRO A 253 3.53 -25.75 22.55
CA PRO A 253 3.63 -26.92 23.42
C PRO A 253 4.84 -27.79 23.02
N ARG A 254 5.62 -28.27 24.00
CA ARG A 254 6.72 -29.20 23.76
C ARG A 254 6.22 -30.60 23.38
N GLY A 255 6.87 -31.22 22.40
CA GLY A 255 6.74 -32.65 22.08
C GLY A 255 5.58 -32.99 21.16
N ILE A 256 5.01 -32.03 20.44
CA ILE A 256 4.13 -32.35 19.31
C ILE A 256 4.98 -32.86 18.15
N THR A 257 4.65 -34.05 17.64
CA THR A 257 5.34 -34.69 16.51
C THR A 257 4.51 -34.69 15.24
N GLU A 258 3.18 -34.53 15.35
CA GLU A 258 2.25 -34.56 14.23
C GLU A 258 1.96 -33.14 13.72
N GLU A 259 2.25 -32.87 12.45
CA GLU A 259 1.97 -31.60 11.79
C GLU A 259 0.50 -31.19 11.93
N GLN A 260 -0.42 -32.10 11.61
CA GLN A 260 -1.85 -31.82 11.64
C GLN A 260 -2.35 -31.47 13.05
N GLU A 261 -1.74 -32.05 14.09
CA GLU A 261 -2.06 -31.71 15.47
C GLU A 261 -1.67 -30.26 15.77
N LEU A 262 -0.42 -29.89 15.45
CA LEU A 262 0.08 -28.53 15.67
C LEU A 262 -0.70 -27.51 14.84
N HIS A 263 -0.99 -27.82 13.58
CA HIS A 263 -1.82 -27.00 12.70
C HIS A 263 -3.19 -26.71 13.31
N ASN A 264 -3.89 -27.76 13.75
CA ASN A 264 -5.25 -27.63 14.30
C ASN A 264 -5.28 -26.74 15.53
N ILE A 265 -4.34 -26.92 16.47
CA ILE A 265 -4.30 -26.10 17.69
C ILE A 265 -3.86 -24.68 17.42
N LEU A 266 -2.97 -24.43 16.44
CA LEU A 266 -2.58 -23.08 16.04
C LEU A 266 -3.73 -22.35 15.37
N ASN A 267 -4.38 -22.99 14.40
CA ASN A 267 -5.52 -22.43 13.71
C ASN A 267 -6.65 -22.09 14.69
N GLN A 268 -6.90 -22.97 15.66
CA GLN A 268 -7.84 -22.69 16.74
C GLN A 268 -7.38 -21.49 17.59
N SER A 269 -6.13 -21.45 18.05
CA SER A 269 -5.60 -20.33 18.85
C SER A 269 -5.76 -18.98 18.16
N VAL A 270 -5.47 -18.94 16.85
CA VAL A 270 -5.54 -17.72 16.04
C VAL A 270 -6.99 -17.31 15.84
N LYS A 271 -7.89 -18.24 15.48
CA LYS A 271 -9.32 -17.93 15.27
C LYS A 271 -10.05 -17.56 16.57
N ASP A 272 -9.70 -18.21 17.68
CA ASP A 272 -10.27 -17.93 19.00
C ASP A 272 -9.66 -16.67 19.63
N SER A 273 -8.54 -16.17 19.10
CA SER A 273 -7.99 -14.88 19.52
C SER A 273 -8.90 -13.77 19.01
N LEU A 274 -9.66 -13.18 19.93
CA LEU A 274 -10.32 -11.90 19.70
C LEU A 274 -9.20 -10.86 19.58
N GLY A 275 -8.65 -10.69 18.38
CA GLY A 275 -7.71 -9.61 18.10
C GLY A 275 -8.30 -8.26 18.54
N PHE A 276 -7.45 -7.26 18.75
CA PHE A 276 -7.93 -5.89 18.66
C PHE A 276 -8.46 -5.74 17.24
N LEU A 277 -9.79 -5.74 17.09
CA LEU A 277 -10.48 -5.58 15.82
C LEU A 277 -9.75 -4.51 15.00
N LYS A 278 -9.50 -4.79 13.71
CA LYS A 278 -9.06 -3.78 12.73
C LYS A 278 -9.88 -2.51 12.97
N VAL A 279 -9.22 -1.46 13.44
CA VAL A 279 -9.75 -0.09 13.41
C VAL A 279 -9.42 0.46 12.03
#